data_AF-A0A954QCQ7-F1
#
_entry.id   AF-A0A954QCQ7-F1
#
_cell.length_a   1.000
_cell.length_b   1.000
_cell.length_c   1.000
_cell.angle_alpha   90.00
_cell.angle_beta   90.00
_cell.angle_gamma   90.00
#
_symmetry.space_group_name_H-M   'P 1'
#
loop_
_entity.id
_entity.type
_entity.pdbx_description
1 polymer ?
#
loop_
_entity_poly.entity_id
_entity_poly.type
_entity_poly.pdbx_seq_one_letter_code
_entity_poly.pdbx_strand_id
1 'polypeptide(L)' 'MNTNDSKRTTTDAGIPVSSDEHSLTVGPNGPIVLHDHYLIEQMANFNRERIPER' A
#
# COMPACT_ATOMS: atom_id res chain seq x y z
N MET A 1 7.72 -28.42 7.46
CA MET A 1 6.47 -27.63 7.58
C MET A 1 6.74 -26.24 7.01
N ASN A 2 6.16 -25.90 5.84
CA ASN A 2 6.10 -24.50 5.43
C ASN A 2 5.02 -23.84 6.27
N THR A 3 5.44 -23.21 7.37
CA THR A 3 4.58 -22.31 8.12
C THR A 3 4.27 -21.14 7.19
N ASN A 4 3.16 -21.22 6.47
CA ASN A 4 2.50 -20.05 5.89
C ASN A 4 2.00 -19.21 7.08
N ASP A 5 2.97 -18.60 7.76
CA ASP A 5 2.76 -17.53 8.70
C ASP A 5 2.01 -16.49 7.90
N SER A 6 0.78 -16.16 8.30
CA SER A 6 -0.04 -15.17 7.63
C SER A 6 0.68 -13.83 7.72
N LYS A 7 1.63 -13.58 6.81
CA LYS A 7 2.41 -12.35 6.74
C LYS A 7 1.42 -11.24 6.49
N ARG A 8 1.18 -10.44 7.53
CA ARG A 8 0.41 -9.21 7.40
C ARG A 8 1.20 -8.26 6.54
N THR A 9 0.54 -7.66 5.55
CA THR A 9 1.10 -6.55 4.79
C THR A 9 1.35 -5.39 5.75
N THR A 10 2.53 -4.78 5.64
CA THR A 10 2.95 -3.65 6.45
C THR A 10 3.38 -2.50 5.56
N THR A 11 3.33 -1.28 6.09
CA THR A 11 4.01 -0.13 5.49
C THR A 11 5.53 -0.29 5.59
N ASP A 12 6.28 0.60 4.95
CA ASP A 12 7.74 0.70 5.00
C ASP A 12 8.25 0.93 6.45
N ALA A 13 7.40 1.48 7.33
CA ALA A 13 7.68 1.64 8.75
C ALA A 13 7.35 0.37 9.58
N GLY A 14 6.90 -0.72 8.95
CA GLY A 14 6.51 -1.96 9.61
C GLY A 14 5.14 -1.92 10.30
N ILE A 15 4.32 -0.91 10.01
CA ILE A 15 2.98 -0.77 10.61
C ILE A 15 2.01 -1.67 9.83
N PRO A 16 1.21 -2.53 10.49
CA PRO A 16 0.21 -3.35 9.81
C PRO A 16 -0.81 -2.50 9.04
N VAL A 17 -1.06 -2.88 7.79
CA VAL A 17 -1.99 -2.18 6.90
C VAL A 17 -3.40 -2.73 7.06
N SER A 18 -4.41 -1.87 6.94
CA SER A 18 -5.82 -2.26 7.03
C SER A 18 -6.34 -3.04 5.83
N SER A 19 -5.95 -2.63 4.61
CA SER A 19 -6.30 -3.31 3.35
C SER A 19 -5.22 -3.04 2.30
N ASP A 20 -4.88 -4.06 1.53
CA ASP A 20 -3.93 -3.96 0.40
C ASP A 20 -4.66 -3.79 -0.95
N GLU A 21 -5.91 -4.24 -1.04
CA GLU A 21 -6.68 -4.26 -2.29
C GLU A 21 -7.64 -3.07 -2.43
N HIS A 22 -7.91 -2.34 -1.35
CA HIS A 22 -8.90 -1.26 -1.32
C HIS A 22 -8.32 0.01 -0.72
N SER A 23 -8.54 1.13 -1.42
CA SER A 23 -8.21 2.47 -0.94
C SER A 23 -9.30 3.01 -0.01
N LEU A 24 -8.92 3.99 0.82
CA LEU A 24 -9.83 4.67 1.72
C LEU A 24 -10.62 5.76 0.98
N THR A 25 -11.94 5.69 1.09
CA THR A 25 -12.88 6.60 0.42
C THR A 25 -13.93 7.14 1.39
N VAL A 26 -14.55 8.28 1.03
CA VAL A 26 -15.72 8.81 1.74
C VAL A 26 -16.99 8.07 1.32
N GLY A 27 -17.15 6.84 1.81
CA GLY A 27 -18.22 5.92 1.43
C GLY A 27 -17.94 5.15 0.13
N PRO A 28 -18.75 4.14 -0.22
CA PRO A 28 -18.40 3.15 -1.25
C PRO A 28 -18.13 3.73 -2.65
N ASN A 29 -18.78 4.84 -3.02
CA ASN A 29 -18.61 5.53 -4.30
C ASN A 29 -18.13 6.99 -4.10
N GLY A 30 -17.53 7.28 -2.95
CA GLY A 30 -17.01 8.61 -2.65
C GLY A 30 -15.60 8.85 -3.20
N PRO A 31 -15.09 10.08 -3.09
CA PRO A 31 -13.71 10.38 -3.45
C PRO A 31 -12.71 9.64 -2.53
N ILE A 32 -11.53 9.35 -3.08
CA ILE A 32 -10.38 8.87 -2.31
C ILE A 32 -9.86 10.03 -1.44
N VAL A 33 -9.52 9.72 -0.19
CA VAL A 33 -9.01 10.72 0.76
C VAL A 33 -7.49 10.81 0.70
N LEU A 34 -6.96 12.02 0.81
CA LEU A 34 -5.50 12.27 0.77
C LEU A 34 -4.74 11.65 1.96
N HIS A 35 -5.40 11.42 3.08
CA HIS A 35 -4.75 10.85 4.27
C HIS A 35 -4.62 9.32 4.22
N ASP A 36 -4.98 8.69 3.10
CA ASP A 36 -4.62 7.29 2.82
C ASP A 36 -3.11 7.20 2.55
N HIS A 37 -2.33 7.19 3.62
CA HIS A 37 -0.86 7.24 3.53
C HIS A 37 -0.29 5.98 2.88
N TYR A 38 -0.89 4.81 3.10
CA TYR A 38 -0.43 3.55 2.53
C TYR A 38 -0.59 3.55 1.00
N LEU A 39 -1.74 4.01 0.49
CA LEU A 39 -1.95 4.15 -0.94
C LEU A 39 -0.90 5.08 -1.58
N ILE A 40 -0.64 6.23 -0.95
CA ILE A 40 0.32 7.21 -1.48
C ILE A 40 1.73 6.63 -1.49
N GLU A 41 2.13 5.92 -0.45
CA GLU A 41 3.42 5.25 -0.33
C GLU A 41 3.60 4.23 -1.46
N GLN A 42 2.62 3.34 -1.69
CA GLN A 42 2.67 2.34 -2.75
C GLN A 42 2.80 2.99 -4.14
N MET A 43 2.00 4.02 -4.43
CA MET A 43 2.10 4.76 -5.70
C MET A 43 3.43 5.49 -5.86
N ALA A 44 3.95 6.09 -4.77
CA ALA A 44 5.22 6.81 -4.79
C ALA A 44 6.41 5.89 -5.07
N ASN A 45 6.38 4.68 -4.51
CA ASN A 45 7.38 3.64 -4.73
C ASN A 45 7.29 3.12 -6.18
N PHE A 46 6.10 2.75 -6.64
CA PHE A 46 5.88 2.29 -8.01
C PHE A 46 6.37 3.31 -9.06
N ASN A 47 6.02 4.58 -8.89
CA ASN A 47 6.43 5.66 -9.80
C ASN A 47 7.96 5.86 -9.88
N ARG A 48 8.73 5.31 -8.94
CA ARG A 48 10.19 5.44 -8.83
C ARG A 48 10.95 4.13 -9.07
N GLU A 49 10.28 3.08 -9.57
CA GLU A 49 10.93 1.80 -9.80
C GLU A 49 11.97 1.82 -10.93
N ARG A 50 11.81 2.70 -11.92
CA ARG A 50 12.71 2.74 -13.09
C ARG A 50 13.95 3.59 -12.82
N ILE A 51 15.11 3.02 -13.16
CA ILE A 51 16.41 3.71 -13.24
C ILE A 51 16.92 3.71 -14.69
N PRO A 52 17.84 4.60 -15.07
CA PRO A 52 18.44 4.60 -16.40
C PRO A 52 19.09 3.25 -16.75
N GLU A 53 19.01 2.87 -18.03
CA GLU A 53 19.74 1.72 -18.56
C GLU A 53 21.25 1.98 -18.63
N ARG A 54 22.05 0.91 -18.76
CA ARG A 54 23.52 0.98 -18.72
C ARG A 54 24.13 1.60 -19.97
#